data_AF-A0A536ZRZ8-F1
#
_entry.id   AF-A0A536ZRZ8-F1
#
_cell.length_a   1.000
_cell.length_b   1.000
_cell.length_c   1.000
_cell.angle_alpha   90.00
_cell.angle_beta   90.00
_cell.angle_gamma   90.00
#
_symmetry.space_group_name_H-M   'P 1'
#
loop_
_entity.id
_entity.type
_entity.pdbx_description
1 polymer ?
#
loop_
_entity_poly.entity_id
_entity_poly.type
_entity_poly.pdbx_seq_one_letter_code
_entity_poly.pdbx_strand_id
1 'polypeptide(L)' 'MENRTARLTILIDPRKKKIFEDICATQDVTPSQVVRSLIREYIEKRTGRPWTPGKR' A
#
# COMPACT_ATOMS: atom_id res chain seq x y z
N MET A 1 -16.72 1.43 -17.07
CA MET A 1 -15.70 2.02 -16.20
C MET A 1 -15.65 1.14 -14.95
N GLU A 2 -15.01 -0.02 -15.09
CA GLU A 2 -15.15 -1.15 -14.16
C GLU A 2 -14.41 -0.90 -12.84
N ASN A 3 -14.97 -1.41 -11.74
CA ASN A 3 -14.50 -1.28 -10.35
C ASN A 3 -13.03 -1.68 -10.16
N ARG A 4 -12.07 -0.80 -10.47
CA ARG A 4 -10.62 -1.04 -10.32
C ARG A 4 -10.11 -0.83 -8.89
N THR A 5 -10.96 -0.41 -7.95
CA THR A 5 -10.56 -0.11 -6.58
C THR A 5 -11.46 -0.81 -5.57
N ALA A 6 -10.88 -1.76 -4.83
CA ALA A 6 -11.50 -2.36 -3.65
C ALA A 6 -10.98 -1.66 -2.38
N ARG A 7 -11.84 -1.51 -1.36
CA ARG A 7 -11.46 -0.93 -0.08
C ARG A 7 -10.88 -2.03 0.82
N LEU A 8 -9.66 -1.81 1.32
CA LEU A 8 -9.02 -2.64 2.33
C LEU A 8 -9.01 -1.87 3.66
N THR A 9 -9.70 -2.37 4.68
CA THR A 9 -9.70 -1.78 6.03
C THR A 9 -8.75 -2.58 6.92
N ILE A 10 -7.78 -1.90 7.54
CA ILE A 10 -6.79 -2.51 8.42
C ILE A 10 -6.84 -1.77 9.76
N LEU A 11 -6.94 -2.51 10.87
CA LEU A 11 -6.76 -1.97 12.20
C LEU A 11 -5.27 -2.03 12.56
N ILE A 12 -4.71 -0.89 12.94
CA ILE A 12 -3.34 -0.78 13.42
C ILE A 12 -3.32 -0.02 14.74
N ASP A 13 -2.31 -0.31 15.55
CA ASP A 13 -2.07 0.43 16.79
C ASP A 13 -1.93 1.94 16.53
N PRO A 14 -2.54 2.81 17.36
CA PRO A 14 -2.53 4.26 17.14
C PRO A 14 -1.13 4.87 17.21
N ARG A 15 -0.20 4.31 18.01
CA ARG A 15 1.18 4.80 18.08
C ARG A 15 1.92 4.48 16.79
N LYS A 16 1.75 3.26 16.27
CA LYS A 16 2.30 2.86 14.96
C LYS A 16 1.74 3.73 13.83
N LYS A 17 0.43 4.00 13.83
CA LYS A 17 -0.20 4.90 12.85
C LYS A 17 0.46 6.27 12.85
N LYS A 18 0.65 6.86 14.04
CA LYS A 18 1.25 8.19 14.18
C LYS A 18 2.69 8.24 13.66
N ILE A 19 3.51 7.26 14.02
CA ILE A 19 4.90 7.15 13.52
C ILE A 19 4.91 6.99 12.00
N PHE A 20 4.03 6.15 11.46
CA PHE A 20 3.94 5.93 10.03
C PHE A 20 3.53 7.20 9.27
N GLU A 21 2.54 7.94 9.78
CA GLU A 21 2.09 9.22 9.22
C GLU A 21 3.20 10.27 9.25
N ASP A 22 3.96 10.36 10.34
CA ASP A 22 5.10 11.28 10.47
C ASP A 22 6.20 10.97 9.44
N ILE A 23 6.60 9.70 9.33
CA ILE A 23 7.56 9.24 8.31
C ILE A 23 7.07 9.56 6.89
N CYS A 24 5.77 9.37 6.62
CA CYS A 24 5.18 9.70 5.32
C CYS A 24 5.24 11.21 5.05
N ALA A 25 4.92 12.04 6.05
CA ALA A 25 4.96 13.49 5.94
C ALA A 25 6.37 14.02 5.68
N THR A 26 7.40 13.45 6.32
CA THR A 26 8.80 13.86 6.08
C THR A 26 9.29 13.58 4.66
N GLN A 27 8.65 12.64 3.95
CA GLN A 27 9.00 12.23 2.59
C GLN A 27 8.06 12.79 1.53
N ASP A 28 7.13 13.68 1.90
CA ASP A 28 6.10 14.25 1.01
C ASP A 28 5.24 13.17 0.31
N VAL A 29 4.96 12.06 1.01
CA VAL A 29 4.13 10.96 0.51
C VAL A 29 2.93 10.72 1.40
N THR A 30 1.84 10.20 0.84
CA THR A 30 0.66 9.80 1.63
C THR A 30 0.82 8.36 2.15
N PRO A 31 0.28 8.05 3.34
CA PRO A 31 0.24 6.68 3.88
C PRO A 31 -0.31 5.65 2.89
N SER A 32 -1.35 6.03 2.13
CA SER A 32 -1.97 5.17 1.12
C SER A 32 -1.03 4.85 -0.05
N GLN A 33 -0.18 5.78 -0.47
CA GLN A 33 0.82 5.52 -1.52
C GLN A 33 1.86 4.52 -1.03
N VAL A 34 2.36 4.70 0.19
CA VAL A 34 3.35 3.78 0.79
C VAL A 34 2.75 2.39 0.97
N VAL A 35 1.55 2.28 1.53
CA VAL A 35 0.86 0.97 1.71
C VAL A 35 0.64 0.27 0.37
N ARG A 36 0.28 1.00 -0.70
CA ARG A 36 0.14 0.39 -2.04
C ARG A 36 1.46 -0.14 -2.58
N SER A 37 2.56 0.58 -2.41
CA SER A 37 3.89 0.10 -2.79
C SER A 37 4.29 -1.15 -1.99
N LEU A 38 4.09 -1.13 -0.67
CA LEU A 38 4.36 -2.29 0.19
C LEU A 38 3.55 -3.52 -0.22
N ILE A 39 2.26 -3.36 -0.54
CA ILE A 39 1.41 -4.44 -1.03
C ILE A 39 1.95 -4.99 -2.35
N ARG A 40 2.32 -4.11 -3.28
CA ARG A 40 2.87 -4.51 -4.59
C ARG A 40 4.16 -5.31 -4.40
N GLU A 41 5.13 -4.76 -3.69
CA GLU A 41 6.42 -5.40 -3.43
C GLU A 41 6.24 -6.76 -2.72
N TYR A 42 5.30 -6.84 -1.77
CA TYR A 42 4.97 -8.09 -1.09
C TYR A 42 4.46 -9.16 -2.07
N ILE A 43 3.56 -8.80 -2.99
CA ILE A 43 3.04 -9.71 -4.02
C ILE A 43 4.15 -10.14 -4.96
N GLU A 44 4.97 -9.21 -5.45
CA GLU A 44 6.06 -9.50 -6.38
C GLU A 44 7.10 -10.44 -5.74
N LYS A 45 7.49 -10.16 -4.49
CA LYS A 45 8.42 -11.00 -3.74
C LYS A 45 7.89 -12.42 -3.51
N ARG A 46 6.58 -12.59 -3.32
CA ARG A 46 5.96 -13.90 -3.08
C ARG A 46 5.64 -14.68 -4.35
N THR A 47 5.31 -14.00 -5.43
CA THR A 47 4.94 -14.63 -6.71
C THR A 47 6.13 -14.80 -7.65
N GLY A 48 7.25 -14.11 -7.38
CA GLY A 48 8.44 -14.09 -8.24
C GLY A 48 8.17 -13.45 -9.61
N ARG A 49 7.08 -12.70 -9.75
CA ARG A 49 6.65 -12.09 -11.01
C ARG A 49 6.28 -10.62 -10.79
N PRO A 50 6.56 -9.75 -11.77
CA PRO A 50 6.19 -8.34 -11.66
C PRO A 50 4.66 -8.19 -11.65
N TRP A 51 4.16 -7.37 -10.73
CA TRP A 51 2.72 -7.13 -10.61
C TRP A 51 2.25 -6.19 -11.73
N THR A 52 1.32 -6.67 -12.57
CA THR A 52 0.76 -5.90 -13.69
C THR A 52 -0.73 -5.63 -13.45
N PRO A 53 -1.15 -4.36 -13.22
CA PRO A 53 -2.56 -4.04 -13.12
C PRO A 53 -3.23 -4.27 -14.48
N GLY A 54 -4.13 -5.26 -14.56
CA GLY A 54 -4.98 -5.49 -15.74
C GLY A 54 -4.67 -6.73 -16.59
N LYS A 55 -3.67 -7.56 -16.24
CA LYS A 55 -3.62 -8.92 -16.78
C LYS A 55 -4.55 -9.81 -15.97
N ARG A 56 -5.76 -10.01 -16.49
CA ARG A 56 -6.62 -11.13 -16.13
C ARG A 56 -6.53 -12.17 -17.23
#